data_AF-W1IAU7-F1
#
_entry.id   AF-W1IAU7-F1
#
_cell.length_a   1.000
_cell.length_b   1.000
_cell.length_c   1.000
_cell.angle_alpha   90.00
_cell.angle_beta   90.00
_cell.angle_gamma   90.00
#
_symmetry.space_group_name_H-M   'P 1'
#
loop_
_entity.id
_entity.type
_entity.pdbx_description
1 polymer ?
#
loop_
_entity_poly.entity_id
_entity_poly.type
_entity_poly.pdbx_seq_one_letter_code
_entity_poly.pdbx_strand_id
1 'polypeptide(L)' 'RSDTCRDDEKNWQTVGRIPACPLSQALTYFLDVTTPPCQNLLHKLSQLAKQDGHRQRLLTLAKDSQ' A
#
# COMPACT_ATOMS: atom_id res chain seq x y z
N ARG A 1 -41.02 17.06 -13.15
CA ARG A 1 -40.94 15.59 -13.01
C ARG A 1 -39.53 15.23 -13.43
N SER A 2 -38.59 15.21 -12.49
CA SER A 2 -38.20 13.99 -11.74
C SER A 2 -37.59 13.01 -12.74
N ASP A 3 -36.29 12.70 -12.71
CA ASP A 3 -35.68 12.04 -11.56
C ASP A 3 -34.28 12.54 -11.22
N THR A 4 -34.12 12.90 -9.95
CA THR A 4 -32.85 13.00 -9.26
C THR A 4 -32.36 11.58 -8.94
N CYS A 5 -31.42 11.05 -9.71
CA CYS A 5 -30.56 9.98 -9.20
C CYS A 5 -29.39 10.65 -8.47
N ARG A 6 -29.55 10.86 -7.16
CA ARG A 6 -28.41 11.07 -6.27
C ARG A 6 -27.66 9.74 -6.19
N ASP A 7 -26.72 9.55 -7.10
CA ASP A 7 -25.63 8.61 -6.89
C ASP A 7 -24.47 9.49 -6.44
N ASP A 8 -24.14 9.47 -5.15
CA ASP A 8 -22.80 9.81 -4.70
C ASP A 8 -21.87 8.77 -5.34
N GLU A 9 -21.55 9.00 -6.62
CA GLU A 9 -20.78 8.10 -7.46
C GLU A 9 -19.47 7.83 -6.73
N LYS A 10 -19.35 6.61 -6.20
CA LYS A 10 -18.07 5.96 -5.92
C LYS A 10 -17.35 5.72 -7.25
N ASN A 11 -17.03 6.79 -7.97
CA ASN A 11 -16.31 6.73 -9.22
C ASN A 11 -14.91 6.22 -8.91
N TRP A 12 -14.58 5.06 -9.49
CA TRP A 12 -13.23 4.54 -9.48
C TRP A 12 -12.33 5.57 -10.17
N GLN A 13 -11.39 6.15 -9.43
CA GLN A 13 -10.42 7.10 -9.96
C GLN A 13 -9.08 6.41 -10.20
N THR A 14 -8.53 6.62 -11.39
CA THR A 14 -7.19 6.13 -11.72
C THR A 14 -6.14 6.97 -11.01
N VAL A 15 -5.25 6.30 -10.27
CA VAL A 15 -4.08 6.96 -9.66
C VAL A 15 -2.98 7.07 -10.71
N GLY A 16 -2.77 8.27 -11.26
CA GLY A 16 -1.82 8.54 -12.35
C GLY A 16 -0.33 8.49 -11.98
N ARG A 17 0.08 7.72 -10.96
CA ARG A 17 1.48 7.63 -10.51
C ARG A 17 2.31 6.64 -11.34
N ILE A 18 1.69 5.56 -11.81
CA ILE A 18 2.33 4.49 -12.60
C ILE A 18 1.56 4.35 -13.91
N PRO A 19 2.22 4.31 -15.08
CA PRO A 19 1.54 4.10 -16.36
C PRO A 19 0.93 2.69 -16.44
N ALA A 20 0.01 2.47 -17.38
CA ALA A 20 -0.50 1.14 -17.66
C ALA A 20 0.65 0.25 -18.19
N CYS A 21 1.11 -0.69 -17.38
CA CYS A 21 2.21 -1.59 -17.72
C CYS A 21 2.06 -2.95 -17.01
N PRO A 22 2.76 -4.01 -17.50
CA PRO A 22 2.85 -5.27 -16.77
C PRO A 22 3.45 -5.08 -15.39
N LEU A 23 3.03 -5.90 -14.42
CA LEU A 23 3.53 -5.82 -13.04
C LEU A 23 5.06 -5.98 -12.96
N SER A 24 5.66 -6.82 -13.80
CA SER A 24 7.12 -6.97 -13.87
C SER A 24 7.80 -5.64 -14.22
N GLN A 25 7.27 -4.91 -15.20
CA GLN A 25 7.79 -3.61 -15.59
C GLN A 25 7.61 -2.58 -14.48
N ALA A 26 6.47 -2.59 -13.77
CA ALA A 26 6.23 -1.76 -12.59
C ALA A 26 7.30 -1.97 -11.51
N LEU A 27 7.57 -3.23 -11.17
CA LEU A 27 8.55 -3.60 -10.13
C LEU A 27 10.00 -3.33 -10.55
N THR A 28 10.33 -3.43 -11.84
CA THR A 28 11.70 -3.21 -12.33
C THR A 28 12.03 -1.74 -12.54
N TYR A 29 11.11 -0.94 -13.05
CA TYR A 29 11.43 0.40 -13.55
C TYR A 29 10.75 1.56 -12.81
N PHE A 30 9.65 1.30 -12.09
CA PHE A 30 8.81 2.37 -11.51
C PHE A 30 8.69 2.33 -9.99
N LEU A 31 9.05 1.21 -9.36
CA LEU A 31 8.97 1.01 -7.93
C LEU A 31 10.35 0.76 -7.36
N ASP A 32 10.66 1.44 -6.26
CA ASP A 32 11.84 1.13 -5.48
C ASP A 32 11.54 -0.04 -4.55
N VAL A 33 12.10 -1.19 -4.91
CA VAL A 33 12.01 -2.44 -4.14
C VAL A 33 13.29 -2.75 -3.37
N THR A 34 14.30 -1.87 -3.46
CA THR A 34 15.66 -2.10 -2.92
C THR A 34 16.00 -1.19 -1.74
N THR A 35 15.36 -0.03 -1.64
CA THR A 35 15.48 0.81 -0.45
C THR A 35 14.89 0.10 0.78
N PRO A 36 15.61 0.08 1.92
CA PRO A 36 15.07 -0.47 3.15
C PRO A 36 13.71 0.13 3.51
N PRO A 37 12.74 -0.69 3.96
CA PRO A 37 11.38 -0.22 4.21
C PRO A 37 11.33 0.81 5.34
N CYS A 38 10.46 1.80 5.21
CA CYS A 38 10.23 2.77 6.28
C CYS A 38 9.42 2.16 7.44
N GLN A 39 9.50 2.79 8.61
CA GLN A 39 8.84 2.38 9.84
C GLN A 39 7.31 2.19 9.67
N ASN A 40 6.67 3.13 8.96
CA ASN A 40 5.24 3.04 8.64
C ASN A 40 4.89 1.83 7.75
N LEU A 41 5.78 1.47 6.81
CA LEU A 41 5.56 0.29 5.97
C LEU A 41 5.69 -0.99 6.81
N LEU A 42 6.68 -1.06 7.70
CA LEU A 42 6.84 -2.19 8.63
C LEU A 42 5.61 -2.37 9.53
N HIS A 43 5.06 -1.27 10.04
CA HIS A 43 3.83 -1.31 10.84
C HIS A 43 2.65 -1.89 10.03
N LYS A 44 2.45 -1.45 8.78
CA LYS A 44 1.41 -2.00 7.89
C LYS A 44 1.62 -3.48 7.61
N LEU A 45 2.86 -3.90 7.34
CA LEU A 45 3.19 -5.31 7.11
C LEU A 45 2.91 -6.17 8.35
N SER A 46 3.12 -5.64 9.56
CA SER A 46 2.82 -6.38 10.80
C SER A 46 1.34 -6.73 10.95
N GLN A 47 0.43 -5.92 10.40
CA GLN A 47 -1.02 -6.17 10.43
C GLN A 47 -1.44 -7.29 9.46
N LEU A 48 -0.59 -7.60 8.47
CA LEU A 48 -0.82 -8.66 7.47
C LEU A 48 -0.11 -9.98 7.85
N ALA A 49 0.81 -9.95 8.81
CA ALA A 49 1.58 -11.12 9.22
C ALA A 49 0.69 -12.13 9.96
N LYS A 50 0.63 -13.36 9.46
CA LYS A 50 -0.18 -14.45 10.04
C LYS A 50 0.50 -15.18 11.20
N GLN A 51 1.83 -15.07 11.30
CA GLN A 51 2.60 -15.69 12.39
C GLN A 51 2.92 -14.63 13.45
N ASP A 52 2.56 -14.91 14.70
CA ASP A 52 2.74 -13.96 15.80
C ASP A 52 4.20 -13.56 16.01
N GLY A 53 5.14 -14.49 15.82
CA GLY A 53 6.57 -14.19 15.90
C GLY A 53 7.02 -13.16 14.86
N HIS A 54 6.56 -13.28 13.61
CA HIS A 54 6.86 -12.31 12.55
C HIS A 54 6.17 -10.97 12.81
N ARG A 55 4.92 -10.98 13.25
CA ARG A 55 4.19 -9.77 13.64
C ARG A 55 4.92 -9.00 14.73
N GLN A 56 5.32 -9.68 15.81
CA GLN A 56 6.04 -9.05 16.91
C GLN A 56 7.40 -8.50 16.47
N ARG A 57 8.13 -9.23 15.61
CA ARG A 57 9.39 -8.74 15.04
C ARG A 57 9.19 -7.48 14.21
N LEU A 58 8.18 -7.45 13.33
CA LEU A 58 7.85 -6.29 12.52
C LEU A 58 7.44 -5.09 13.38
N LEU A 59 6.62 -5.29 14.42
CA LEU A 59 6.24 -4.24 15.36
C LEU A 59 7.43 -3.66 16.13
N THR A 60 8.40 -4.50 16.51
CA THR A 60 9.63 -4.04 17.16
C THR A 60 10.49 -3.23 16.19
N LEU A 61 10.65 -3.71 14.95
CA LEU A 61 11.43 -3.00 13.93
C LEU A 61 10.76 -1.71 13.45
N ALA A 62 9.43 -1.62 13.55
CA ALA A 62 8.58 -0.49 13.17
C ALA A 62 8.60 0.69 14.17
N LYS A 63 9.23 0.51 15.33
CA LYS A 63 9.41 1.58 16.31
C LYS A 63 10.65 2.39 15.91
N ASP A 64 10.54 3.72 15.97
CA ASP A 64 11.70 4.59 15.79
C ASP A 64 12.79 4.16 16.78
N SER A 65 13.98 3.90 16.26
CA SER A 65 15.17 3.79 17.10
C SER A 65 15.44 5.21 17.58
N GLN A 66 15.14 5.50 18.85
CA GLN A 66 15.59 6.74 19.49
C GLN A 66 17.10 6.93 19.31
#